data_AF-D3Z3J1-F1
#
_entry.id   AF-D3Z3J1-F1
#
_cell.length_a   1.000
_cell.length_b   1.000
_cell.length_c   1.000
_cell.angle_alpha   90.00
_cell.angle_beta   90.00
_cell.angle_gamma   90.00
#
_symmetry.space_group_name_H-M   'P 1'
#
loop_
_entity.id
_entity.type
_entity.pdbx_description
1 polymer ?
#
loop_
_entity_poly.entity_id
_entity_poly.type
_entity_poly.pdbx_seq_one_letter_code
_entity_poly.pdbx_strand_id
1 'polypeptide(L)' 'MHFSIPETESRSGDSGGSAYVLRKEYGANVVPAFPPKKLFSLTPAEVEQRREQLEKYMQAVRQDPLL' A
#
# COMPACT_ATOMS: atom_id res chain seq x y z
N MET A 1 35.97 -14.52 -8.45
CA MET A 1 35.45 -13.19 -8.08
C MET A 1 34.04 -13.40 -7.54
N HIS A 2 33.86 -13.32 -6.22
CA HIS A 2 32.56 -13.46 -5.57
C HIS A 2 31.86 -12.09 -5.60
N PHE A 3 30.82 -11.96 -6.40
CA PHE A 3 30.01 -10.74 -6.49
C PHE A 3 28.86 -10.89 -5.49
N SER A 4 29.06 -10.38 -4.27
CA SER A 4 27.98 -10.26 -3.30
C SER A 4 27.02 -9.19 -3.78
N ILE A 5 25.80 -9.59 -4.14
CA ILE A 5 24.69 -8.66 -4.37
C ILE A 5 24.32 -8.10 -2.99
N PRO A 6 24.33 -6.77 -2.76
CA PRO A 6 23.89 -6.21 -1.49
C PRO A 6 22.40 -6.54 -1.30
N GLU A 7 22.06 -7.07 -0.12
CA GLU A 7 20.67 -7.31 0.27
C GLU A 7 19.88 -6.02 0.07
N THR A 8 18.88 -6.10 -0.80
CA THR A 8 18.03 -4.99 -1.16
C THR A 8 17.42 -4.42 0.11
N GLU A 9 17.82 -3.19 0.44
CA GLU A 9 17.22 -2.38 1.48
C GLU A 9 15.70 -2.43 1.30
N SER A 10 15.01 -3.11 2.19
CA SER A 10 13.57 -3.11 2.29
C SER A 10 13.17 -1.69 2.67
N ARG A 11 13.00 -0.84 1.65
CA ARG A 11 12.60 0.56 1.78
C ARG A 11 11.21 0.55 2.42
N SER A 12 11.19 0.75 3.72
CA SER A 12 9.99 0.87 4.55
C SER A 12 8.96 1.74 3.82
N GLY A 13 7.76 1.18 3.66
CA GLY A 13 6.77 1.64 2.70
C GLY A 13 6.35 3.10 2.86
N ASP A 14 6.75 3.91 1.88
CA ASP A 14 6.21 5.24 1.61
C ASP A 14 4.85 5.20 0.88
N SER A 15 4.26 4.02 0.68
CA SER A 15 2.92 3.88 0.06
C SER A 15 1.78 4.63 0.78
N GLY A 16 2.02 5.11 2.01
CA GLY A 16 1.07 6.00 2.71
C GLY A 16 1.05 7.43 2.17
N GLY A 17 2.16 7.93 1.61
CA GLY A 17 2.23 9.26 1.02
C GLY A 17 1.33 9.39 -0.20
N SER A 18 1.30 8.36 -1.06
CA SER A 18 0.49 8.35 -2.27
C SER A 18 -1.02 8.40 -1.99
N ALA A 19 -1.52 7.60 -1.04
CA ALA A 19 -2.94 7.63 -0.67
C ALA A 19 -3.36 8.97 -0.03
N TYR A 20 -2.46 9.62 0.71
CA TYR A 20 -2.69 10.96 1.23
C TYR A 20 -2.76 12.02 0.12
N VAL A 21 -1.87 11.94 -0.88
CA VAL A 21 -1.89 12.83 -2.05
C VAL A 21 -3.19 12.66 -2.85
N LEU A 22 -3.58 11.43 -3.15
CA LEU A 22 -4.86 11.12 -3.82
C LEU A 22 -6.05 11.73 -3.06
N ARG A 23 -6.12 11.51 -1.75
CA ARG A 23 -7.21 12.03 -0.93
C ARG A 23 -7.22 13.57 -0.83
N LYS A 24 -6.06 14.21 -0.91
CA LYS A 24 -5.94 15.68 -0.94
C LYS A 24 -6.43 16.25 -2.27
N GLU A 25 -6.12 15.59 -3.38
CA GLU A 25 -6.44 16.05 -4.74
C GLU A 25 -7.92 15.82 -5.10
N TYR A 26 -8.45 14.63 -4.82
CA TYR A 26 -9.80 14.21 -5.24
C TYR A 26 -10.83 14.22 -4.09
N GLY A 27 -10.39 14.44 -2.86
CA GLY A 27 -11.25 14.46 -1.68
C GLY A 27 -11.57 13.07 -1.11
N ALA A 28 -12.05 13.06 0.14
CA ALA A 28 -12.30 11.83 0.91
C ALA A 28 -13.54 11.05 0.48
N ASN A 29 -14.41 11.64 -0.36
CA ASN A 29 -15.64 11.00 -0.83
C ASN A 29 -15.44 10.21 -2.14
N VAL A 30 -14.33 10.46 -2.84
CA VAL A 30 -13.99 9.83 -4.13
C VAL A 30 -12.91 8.77 -3.93
N VAL A 31 -11.93 9.02 -3.07
CA VAL A 31 -10.86 8.06 -2.80
C VAL A 31 -11.28 7.11 -1.68
N PRO A 32 -11.30 5.78 -1.91
CA PRO A 32 -11.59 4.82 -0.84
C PRO A 32 -10.59 4.97 0.31
N ALA A 33 -10.99 4.59 1.52
CA ALA A 33 -10.10 4.67 2.68
C ALA A 33 -8.93 3.68 2.53
N PHE A 34 -7.70 4.17 2.65
CA PHE A 34 -6.52 3.30 2.63
C PHE A 34 -6.56 2.32 3.81
N PRO A 35 -6.27 1.02 3.60
CA PRO A 35 -6.36 0.03 4.66
C PRO A 35 -5.37 0.35 5.81
N PRO A 36 -5.83 0.29 7.07
CA PRO A 36 -5.08 0.78 8.22
C PRO A 36 -3.76 0.03 8.39
N LYS A 37 -2.66 0.76 8.60
CA LYS A 37 -1.35 0.13 8.83
C LYS A 37 -1.32 -0.50 10.23
N LYS A 38 -0.67 -1.65 10.36
CA LYS A 38 -0.37 -2.27 11.66
C LYS A 38 0.98 -1.77 12.16
N LEU A 39 1.08 -1.48 13.47
CA LEU A 39 2.29 -0.93 14.12
C LEU A 39 3.25 -2.01 14.62
N PHE A 40 2.81 -3.27 14.64
CA PHE A 40 3.61 -4.43 14.98
C PHE A 40 3.86 -5.28 13.74
N SER A 41 4.92 -6.09 13.76
CA SER A 41 5.22 -7.03 12.69
C SER A 41 4.05 -7.98 12.45
N LEU A 42 3.71 -8.19 11.18
CA LEU A 42 2.63 -9.10 10.79
C LEU A 42 3.09 -10.55 10.89
N THR A 43 2.21 -11.43 11.35
CA THR A 43 2.36 -12.87 11.16
C THR A 43 2.25 -13.23 9.66
N PRO A 44 2.75 -14.39 9.20
CA PRO A 44 2.64 -14.79 7.80
C PRO A 44 1.20 -14.80 7.27
N ALA A 45 0.23 -15.20 8.11
CA ALA A 45 -1.18 -15.16 7.74
C ALA A 45 -1.70 -13.72 7.56
N GLU A 46 -1.30 -12.80 8.44
CA GLU A 46 -1.68 -11.40 8.33
C GLU A 46 -0.99 -10.69 7.16
N VAL A 47 0.20 -11.13 6.73
CA VAL A 47 0.85 -10.64 5.51
C VAL A 47 -0.01 -10.97 4.29
N GLU A 48 -0.55 -12.19 4.20
CA GLU A 48 -1.41 -12.57 3.08
C GLU A 48 -2.73 -11.79 3.10
N GLN A 49 -3.36 -11.67 4.27
CA GLN A 49 -4.55 -10.82 4.44
C GLN A 49 -4.26 -9.35 4.07
N ARG A 50 -3.06 -8.85 4.40
CA ARG A 50 -2.64 -7.50 4.05
C ARG A 50 -2.50 -7.34 2.54
N ARG A 51 -1.95 -8.35 1.86
CA ARG A 51 -1.82 -8.38 0.39
C ARG A 51 -3.19 -8.30 -0.28
N GLU A 52 -4.14 -9.12 0.16
CA GLU A 52 -5.52 -9.10 -0.36
C GLU A 52 -6.21 -7.76 -0.14
N GLN A 53 -6.04 -7.12 1.02
CA GLN A 53 -6.61 -5.80 1.30
C GLN A 53 -6.06 -4.72 0.36
N LEU A 54 -4.75 -4.76 0.08
CA LEU A 54 -4.12 -3.80 -0.81
C LEU A 54 -4.55 -4.03 -2.26
N GLU A 55 -4.70 -5.28 -2.70
CA GLU A 55 -5.21 -5.61 -4.04
C GLU A 55 -6.65 -5.09 -4.23
N LYS A 56 -7.52 -5.31 -3.24
CA LYS A 56 -8.90 -4.77 -3.23
C LYS A 56 -8.92 -3.25 -3.28
N TYR A 57 -8.05 -2.59 -2.52
CA TYR A 57 -7.93 -1.13 -2.54
C TYR A 57 -7.51 -0.63 -3.93
N MET A 58 -6.49 -1.23 -4.55
CA MET A 58 -6.02 -0.84 -5.88
C MET A 58 -7.09 -1.04 -6.95
N GLN A 59 -7.83 -2.14 -6.90
CA GLN A 59 -8.96 -2.38 -7.81
C GLN A 59 -10.06 -1.34 -7.63
N ALA A 60 -10.43 -1.00 -6.39
CA ALA A 60 -11.44 0.01 -6.10
C ALA A 60 -11.03 1.40 -6.62
N VAL A 61 -9.77 1.80 -6.40
CA VAL A 61 -9.22 3.06 -6.95
C VAL A 61 -9.28 3.07 -8.49
N ARG A 62 -8.87 1.97 -9.14
CA ARG A 62 -8.85 1.87 -10.61
C ARG A 62 -10.24 1.89 -11.25
N GLN A 63 -11.26 1.40 -10.55
CA GLN A 63 -12.62 1.31 -11.07
C GLN A 63 -13.41 2.61 -10.90
N ASP A 64 -12.92 3.55 -10.09
CA ASP A 64 -13.58 4.83 -9.93
C ASP A 64 -13.36 5.68 -11.19
N PRO A 65 -14.44 6.15 -11.86
CA PRO A 65 -14.32 6.90 -13.10
C PRO A 65 -13.65 8.28 -12.92
N LEU A 66 -13.43 8.74 -11.69
CA LEU A 66 -12.80 10.02 -11.38
C LEU A 66 -11.32 9.91 -11.00
N LEU A 67 -10.76 8.70 -10.86
CA LEU A 67 -9.38 8.42 -10.43
C LEU A 67 -8.54 7.71 -11.51
#